data_AF-A0A534R205-F1
#
_entry.id   AF-A0A534R205-F1
#
_cell.length_a   1.000
_cell.length_b   1.000
_cell.length_c   1.000
_cell.angle_alpha   90.00
_cell.angle_beta   90.00
_cell.angle_gamma   90.00
#
_symmetry.space_group_name_H-M   'P 1'
#
loop_
_entity.id
_entity.type
_entity.pdbx_description
1 polymer ?
#
loop_
_entity_poly.entity_id
_entity_poly.type
_entity_poly.pdbx_seq_one_letter_code
_entity_poly.pdbx_strand_id
1 'polypeptide(L)'
;ERIFADEGLPVELTRLPLIESSFDLRAYSKAGAAGIWQFIPATGRRFMRVDALVDERRDPFASTRAAALYLREVHGPLNSWPLAITAYNHGPQGMARAVREVGTTDIASIIRQYDGKAFGFASRNFYAEFLAALEVEQDYRTHFGELPMDAPLRFHEHRLDRPVSIQAAARSAGSGLDALAALNPALSAAIITGRRPIPAGYRLHLPESAAAGFSGGLAGVEPEARVVRVAAATPVPKARSRARVRHAVVTHRVKHGQTLTHIAHAHRVSVASLRNVNRLGKRSVLRPGQRLRIPVAENAT
;
A
#
# COMPACT_ATOMS: atom_id res chain seq x y z
N GLU A 1 -10.76 16.27 -2.80
CA GLU A 1 -11.39 17.50 -2.26
C GLU A 1 -12.70 17.23 -1.55
N ARG A 2 -13.77 16.77 -2.22
CA ARG A 2 -15.10 16.52 -1.60
C ARG A 2 -15.06 15.82 -0.23
N ILE A 3 -14.33 14.69 -0.13
CA ILE A 3 -14.15 13.93 1.13
C ILE A 3 -13.58 14.81 2.27
N PHE A 4 -12.64 15.71 1.98
CA PHE A 4 -12.06 16.60 2.99
C PHE A 4 -13.06 17.67 3.41
N ALA A 5 -13.79 18.26 2.45
CA ALA A 5 -14.84 19.23 2.74
C ALA A 5 -15.96 18.62 3.61
N ASP A 6 -16.42 17.40 3.29
CA ASP A 6 -17.45 16.68 4.06
C ASP A 6 -17.00 16.38 5.50
N GLU A 7 -15.70 16.18 5.72
CA GLU A 7 -15.09 15.95 7.03
C GLU A 7 -14.72 17.27 7.76
N GLY A 8 -15.02 18.43 7.17
CA GLY A 8 -14.72 19.76 7.73
C GLY A 8 -13.24 20.12 7.72
N LEU A 9 -12.45 19.56 6.80
CA LEU A 9 -11.01 19.78 6.67
C LEU A 9 -10.67 20.71 5.49
N PRO A 10 -9.57 21.49 5.57
CA PRO A 10 -9.09 22.28 4.45
C PRO A 10 -8.82 21.42 3.22
N VAL A 11 -9.33 21.85 2.06
CA VAL A 11 -9.20 21.10 0.80
C VAL A 11 -7.77 21.14 0.25
N GLU A 12 -6.98 22.12 0.65
CA GLU A 12 -5.56 22.26 0.32
C GLU A 12 -4.76 21.04 0.77
N LEU A 13 -5.15 20.40 1.88
CA LEU A 13 -4.51 19.17 2.37
C LEU A 13 -4.58 18.03 1.36
N THR A 14 -5.48 18.08 0.37
CA THR A 14 -5.50 17.07 -0.71
C THR A 14 -4.36 17.21 -1.71
N ARG A 15 -3.44 18.17 -1.52
CA ARG A 15 -2.16 18.24 -2.25
C ARG A 15 -1.03 17.45 -1.58
N LEU A 16 -1.22 16.94 -0.35
CA LEU A 16 -0.25 16.04 0.29
C LEU A 16 0.15 14.82 -0.59
N PRO A 17 -0.75 14.21 -1.39
CA PRO A 17 -0.35 13.18 -2.35
C PRO A 17 0.69 13.61 -3.39
N LEU A 18 0.84 14.90 -3.71
CA LEU A 18 1.89 15.39 -4.63
C LEU A 18 3.27 15.09 -4.07
N ILE A 19 3.48 15.40 -2.78
CA ILE A 19 4.75 15.23 -2.08
C ILE A 19 4.97 13.77 -1.63
N GLU A 20 3.89 13.04 -1.34
CA GLU A 20 3.99 11.64 -0.90
C GLU A 20 4.25 10.66 -2.06
N SER A 21 3.59 10.87 -3.21
CA SER A 21 3.57 9.88 -4.28
C SER A 21 3.42 10.44 -5.69
N SER A 22 3.24 11.75 -5.84
CA SER A 22 2.83 12.38 -7.09
C SER A 22 1.56 11.73 -7.67
N PHE A 23 0.60 11.40 -6.80
CA PHE A 23 -0.66 10.70 -7.13
C PHE A 23 -0.49 9.31 -7.78
N ASP A 24 0.67 8.65 -7.67
CA ASP A 24 0.82 7.28 -8.18
C ASP A 24 0.07 6.26 -7.31
N LEU A 25 -1.03 5.71 -7.85
CA LEU A 25 -1.84 4.67 -7.22
C LEU A 25 -1.03 3.42 -6.83
N ARG A 26 0.07 3.15 -7.54
CA ARG A 26 0.93 1.97 -7.36
C ARG A 26 2.15 2.27 -6.50
N ALA A 27 2.30 3.50 -6.00
CA ALA A 27 3.44 3.91 -5.20
C ALA A 27 3.65 2.96 -4.03
N TYR A 28 4.90 2.51 -3.86
CA TYR A 28 5.27 1.61 -2.77
C TYR A 28 6.68 1.93 -2.27
N SER A 29 6.81 2.30 -0.99
CA SER A 29 8.10 2.67 -0.42
C SER A 29 8.88 1.46 0.10
N LYS A 30 10.19 1.65 0.31
CA LYS A 30 11.05 0.65 0.97
C LYS A 30 10.60 0.35 2.40
N ALA A 31 9.94 1.30 3.07
CA ALA A 31 9.37 1.13 4.41
C ALA A 31 7.98 0.49 4.41
N GLY A 32 7.42 0.20 3.23
CA GLY A 32 6.12 -0.46 3.06
C GLY A 32 4.92 0.47 3.05
N ALA A 33 5.14 1.78 2.91
CA ALA A 33 4.08 2.73 2.61
C ALA A 33 3.49 2.44 1.21
N ALA A 34 2.18 2.65 1.02
CA ALA A 34 1.50 2.30 -0.21
C ALA A 34 0.45 3.34 -0.65
N GLY A 35 0.27 3.44 -1.97
CA GLY A 35 -0.73 4.27 -2.63
C GLY A 35 -0.47 5.77 -2.49
N ILE A 36 -1.47 6.57 -2.89
CA ILE A 36 -1.27 8.01 -3.09
C ILE A 36 -0.95 8.77 -1.79
N TRP A 37 -1.43 8.24 -0.68
CA TRP A 37 -1.25 8.80 0.67
C TRP A 37 -0.09 8.18 1.45
N GLN A 38 0.65 7.23 0.85
CA GLN A 38 1.80 6.57 1.46
C GLN A 38 1.56 6.05 2.90
N PHE A 39 0.39 5.45 3.16
CA PHE A 39 0.11 4.86 4.46
C PHE A 39 1.01 3.65 4.73
N ILE A 40 1.71 3.65 5.87
CA ILE A 40 2.34 2.43 6.39
C ILE A 40 1.28 1.44 6.91
N PRO A 41 1.55 0.11 6.90
CA PRO A 41 0.51 -0.88 7.25
C PRO A 41 -0.05 -0.73 8.66
N ALA A 42 0.78 -0.34 9.64
CA ALA A 42 0.35 -0.19 11.03
C ALA A 42 -0.69 0.94 11.18
N THR A 43 -0.41 2.11 10.60
CA THR A 43 -1.33 3.25 10.61
C THR A 43 -2.56 2.97 9.74
N GLY A 44 -2.37 2.43 8.54
CA GLY A 44 -3.47 2.16 7.61
C GLY A 44 -4.55 1.26 8.22
N ARG A 45 -4.16 0.19 8.94
CA ARG A 45 -5.13 -0.73 9.59
C ARG A 45 -6.06 -0.09 10.61
N ARG A 46 -5.73 1.11 11.11
CA ARG A 46 -6.60 1.85 12.04
C ARG A 46 -7.80 2.48 11.34
N PHE A 47 -7.69 2.74 10.03
CA PHE A 47 -8.66 3.55 9.27
C PHE A 47 -9.22 2.83 8.03
N MET A 48 -8.56 1.77 7.57
CA MET A 48 -8.93 1.03 6.37
C MET A 48 -8.47 -0.43 6.43
N ARG A 49 -9.03 -1.25 5.54
CA ARG A 49 -8.71 -2.67 5.42
C ARG A 49 -7.35 -2.86 4.72
N VAL A 50 -6.43 -3.52 5.43
CA VAL A 50 -5.10 -3.88 4.91
C VAL A 50 -4.81 -5.34 5.24
N ASP A 51 -5.11 -6.22 4.30
CA ASP A 51 -4.86 -7.66 4.38
C ASP A 51 -4.30 -8.23 3.06
N ALA A 52 -4.13 -9.56 3.00
CA ALA A 52 -3.51 -10.23 1.86
C ALA A 52 -4.36 -10.22 0.58
N LEU A 53 -5.67 -10.00 0.71
CA LEU A 53 -6.62 -9.99 -0.40
C LEU A 53 -7.00 -8.57 -0.81
N VAL A 54 -7.13 -7.67 0.15
CA VAL A 54 -7.55 -6.28 -0.05
C VAL A 54 -6.59 -5.34 0.69
N ASP A 55 -5.97 -4.44 -0.06
CA ASP A 55 -5.11 -3.38 0.46
C ASP A 55 -5.70 -2.01 0.07
N GLU A 56 -6.63 -1.49 0.89
CA GLU A 56 -7.34 -0.23 0.64
C GLU A 56 -6.41 1.00 0.62
N ARG A 57 -5.14 0.86 1.01
CA ARG A 57 -4.14 1.92 0.83
C ARG A 57 -3.93 2.28 -0.64
N ARG A 58 -4.19 1.34 -1.55
CA ARG A 58 -4.08 1.52 -3.00
C ARG A 58 -5.36 2.05 -3.63
N ASP A 59 -6.46 2.07 -2.88
CA ASP A 59 -7.71 2.68 -3.32
C ASP A 59 -7.67 4.18 -3.01
N PRO A 60 -7.67 5.05 -4.03
CA PRO A 60 -7.53 6.49 -3.80
C PRO A 60 -8.69 7.08 -2.98
N PHE A 61 -9.89 6.51 -3.02
CA PHE A 61 -11.04 7.03 -2.28
C PHE A 61 -11.07 6.54 -0.84
N ALA A 62 -10.83 5.23 -0.63
CA ALA A 62 -10.73 4.67 0.72
C ALA A 62 -9.54 5.27 1.49
N SER A 63 -8.37 5.37 0.84
CA SER A 63 -7.19 5.99 1.46
C SER A 63 -7.33 7.50 1.67
N THR A 64 -8.09 8.23 0.83
CA THR A 64 -8.40 9.65 1.07
C THR A 64 -9.30 9.84 2.29
N ARG A 65 -10.34 8.99 2.46
CA ARG A 65 -11.16 8.99 3.68
C ARG A 65 -10.31 8.69 4.91
N ALA A 66 -9.43 7.69 4.83
CA ALA A 66 -8.50 7.37 5.89
C ALA A 66 -7.52 8.53 6.21
N ALA A 67 -7.03 9.23 5.19
CA ALA A 67 -6.17 10.41 5.35
C ALA A 67 -6.88 11.56 6.06
N ALA A 68 -8.13 11.85 5.70
CA ALA A 68 -8.93 12.86 6.38
C ALA A 68 -9.12 12.50 7.87
N LEU A 69 -9.53 11.27 8.17
CA LEU A 69 -9.71 10.80 9.55
C LEU A 69 -8.41 10.87 10.36
N TYR A 70 -7.30 10.46 9.76
CA TYR A 70 -5.98 10.50 10.41
C TYR A 70 -5.51 11.94 10.64
N LEU A 71 -5.60 12.82 9.64
CA LEU A 71 -5.20 14.23 9.78
C LEU A 71 -6.05 14.95 10.84
N ARG A 72 -7.35 14.66 10.93
CA ARG A 72 -8.20 15.17 12.01
C ARG A 72 -7.73 14.71 13.39
N GLU A 73 -7.41 13.42 13.54
CA GLU A 73 -6.87 12.86 14.79
C GLU A 73 -5.56 13.54 15.19
N VAL A 74 -4.66 13.76 14.22
CA VAL A 74 -3.35 14.38 14.46
C VAL A 74 -3.48 15.89 14.73
N HIS A 75 -4.40 16.57 14.06
CA HIS A 75 -4.64 17.99 14.24
C HIS A 75 -5.21 18.29 15.64
N GLY A 76 -6.14 17.49 16.15
CA GLY A 76 -6.80 17.72 17.45
C GLY A 76 -5.88 18.16 18.60
N PRO A 77 -4.86 17.38 18.98
CA PRO A 77 -3.96 17.74 20.08
C PRO A 77 -2.92 18.81 19.73
N LEU A 78 -2.59 18.99 18.45
CA LEU A 78 -1.58 19.98 18.00
C LEU A 78 -2.19 21.36 17.73
N ASN A 79 -3.49 21.40 17.40
CA ASN A 79 -4.28 22.56 17.01
C ASN A 79 -3.56 23.51 16.04
N SER A 80 -2.83 22.93 15.07
CA SER A 80 -2.02 23.66 14.11
C SER A 80 -1.81 22.79 12.88
N TRP A 81 -2.27 23.25 11.72
CA TRP A 81 -2.08 22.57 10.45
C TRP A 81 -0.61 22.37 10.07
N PRO A 82 0.27 23.37 10.21
CA PRO A 82 1.70 23.15 9.97
C PRO A 82 2.29 22.01 10.79
N LEU A 83 1.94 21.92 12.08
CA LEU A 83 2.38 20.82 12.93
C LEU A 83 1.75 19.49 12.52
N ALA A 84 0.46 19.47 12.19
CA ALA A 84 -0.25 18.26 11.79
C ALA A 84 0.29 17.68 10.48
N ILE A 85 0.59 18.56 9.50
CA ILE A 85 1.24 18.19 8.24
C ILE A 85 2.62 17.61 8.50
N THR A 86 3.47 18.29 9.28
CA THR A 86 4.79 17.74 9.64
C THR A 86 4.68 16.43 10.42
N ALA A 87 3.69 16.30 11.31
CA ALA A 87 3.40 15.09 12.06
C ALA A 87 2.91 13.92 11.20
N TYR A 88 2.29 14.19 10.06
CA TYR A 88 1.90 13.15 9.10
C TYR A 88 3.13 12.36 8.63
N ASN A 89 4.22 13.06 8.30
CA ASN A 89 5.50 12.48 7.90
C ASN A 89 6.35 12.00 9.09
N HIS A 90 6.51 12.84 10.11
CA HIS A 90 7.43 12.60 11.22
C HIS A 90 6.86 11.66 12.29
N GLY A 91 5.54 11.60 12.40
CA GLY A 91 4.82 10.89 13.45
C GLY A 91 4.26 11.83 14.55
N PRO A 92 3.00 11.66 14.99
CA PRO A 92 2.35 12.56 15.95
C PRO A 92 3.06 12.64 17.30
N GLN A 93 3.56 11.52 17.81
CA GLN A 93 4.27 11.47 19.10
C GLN A 93 5.63 12.20 19.03
N GLY A 94 6.32 12.11 17.88
CA GLY A 94 7.57 12.82 17.64
C GLY A 94 7.34 14.32 17.58
N MET A 95 6.29 14.75 16.87
CA MET A 95 5.91 16.16 16.78
C MET A 95 5.47 16.71 18.14
N ALA A 96 4.66 15.97 18.90
CA ALA A 96 4.26 16.36 20.24
C ALA A 96 5.45 16.47 21.22
N ARG A 97 6.49 15.63 21.05
CA ARG A 97 7.74 15.77 21.80
C ARG A 97 8.46 17.06 21.45
N ALA A 98 8.61 17.36 20.15
CA ALA A 98 9.26 18.57 19.68
C ALA A 98 8.56 19.84 20.21
N VAL A 99 7.23 19.89 20.18
CA VAL A 99 6.43 20.98 20.75
C VAL A 99 6.71 21.15 22.24
N ARG A 100 6.75 20.07 23.02
CA ARG A 100 7.03 20.13 24.46
C ARG A 100 8.47 20.57 24.77
N GLU A 101 9.45 20.10 24.03
CA GLU A 101 10.87 20.40 24.28
C GLU A 101 11.24 21.82 23.87
N VAL A 102 10.69 22.32 22.76
CA VAL A 102 10.93 23.71 22.32
C VAL A 102 10.01 24.70 23.05
N GLY A 103 8.84 24.25 23.53
CA GLY A 103 7.89 25.08 24.27
C GLY A 103 7.05 26.01 23.39
N THR A 104 6.83 25.66 22.12
CA THR A 104 6.05 26.46 21.16
C THR A 104 5.33 25.59 20.13
N THR A 105 4.25 26.10 19.56
CA THR A 105 3.53 25.51 18.42
C THR A 105 3.89 26.16 17.08
N ASP A 106 4.80 27.15 17.09
CA ASP A 106 5.33 27.74 15.86
C ASP A 106 6.25 26.75 15.15
N ILE A 107 5.83 26.27 13.97
CA ILE A 107 6.57 25.28 13.19
C ILE A 107 7.97 25.78 12.82
N ALA A 108 8.14 27.09 12.53
CA ALA A 108 9.41 27.64 12.09
C ALA A 108 10.44 27.62 13.23
N SER A 109 10.01 27.92 14.46
CA SER A 109 10.84 27.82 15.65
C SER A 109 11.22 26.37 15.95
N ILE A 110 10.28 25.43 15.84
CA ILE A 110 10.58 24.01 16.01
C ILE A 110 11.61 23.52 14.96
N ILE A 111 11.43 23.90 13.68
CA ILE A 111 12.37 23.57 12.61
C ILE A 111 13.77 24.14 12.87
N ARG A 112 13.91 25.28 13.54
CA ARG A 112 15.23 25.86 13.86
C ARG A 112 15.85 25.31 15.14
N GLN A 113 15.04 25.01 16.16
CA GLN A 113 15.52 24.82 17.53
C GLN A 113 15.47 23.38 18.02
N TYR A 114 14.55 22.54 17.51
CA TYR A 114 14.48 21.15 17.93
C TYR A 114 15.61 20.34 17.29
N ASP A 115 16.37 19.58 18.08
CA ASP A 115 17.51 18.75 17.61
C ASP A 115 17.30 17.25 17.84
N GLY A 116 16.04 16.80 17.76
CA GLY A 116 15.72 15.37 17.87
C GLY A 116 16.38 14.55 16.76
N LYS A 117 17.08 13.47 17.11
CA LYS A 117 17.81 12.59 16.17
C LYS A 117 16.99 12.12 14.95
N ALA A 118 15.68 11.91 15.14
CA ALA A 118 14.77 11.48 14.07
C ALA A 118 14.14 12.64 13.28
N PHE A 119 14.28 13.89 13.74
CA PHE A 119 13.75 15.10 13.10
C PHE A 119 14.79 15.66 12.12
N GLY A 120 15.13 14.82 11.14
CA GLY A 120 16.11 15.13 10.10
C GLY A 120 15.53 15.97 8.96
N PHE A 121 16.26 15.99 7.84
CA PHE A 121 15.94 16.79 6.66
C PHE A 121 14.49 16.63 6.18
N ALA A 122 14.02 15.39 5.98
CA ALA A 122 12.66 15.16 5.48
C ALA A 122 11.59 15.77 6.39
N SER A 123 11.67 15.51 7.70
CA SER A 123 10.69 16.04 8.65
C SER A 123 10.73 17.58 8.77
N ARG A 124 11.92 18.18 8.68
CA ARG A 124 12.07 19.65 8.72
C ARG A 124 11.49 20.33 7.48
N ASN A 125 11.60 19.71 6.32
CA ASN A 125 11.19 20.32 5.05
C ASN A 125 9.75 19.99 4.65
N PHE A 126 9.12 18.95 5.21
CA PHE A 126 7.82 18.44 4.75
C PHE A 126 6.72 19.51 4.65
N TYR A 127 6.64 20.45 5.61
CA TYR A 127 5.68 21.54 5.53
C TYR A 127 6.02 22.57 4.44
N ALA A 128 7.29 22.88 4.24
CA ALA A 128 7.74 23.76 3.16
C ALA A 128 7.51 23.11 1.78
N GLU A 129 7.76 21.81 1.65
CA GLU A 129 7.46 21.02 0.45
C GLU A 129 5.96 21.06 0.13
N PHE A 130 5.10 20.93 1.14
CA PHE A 130 3.65 21.07 0.99
C PHE A 130 3.25 22.47 0.49
N LEU A 131 3.80 23.53 1.09
CA LEU A 131 3.52 24.90 0.66
C LEU A 131 3.96 25.16 -0.78
N ALA A 132 5.16 24.69 -1.14
CA ALA A 132 5.66 24.79 -2.51
C ALA A 132 4.77 24.03 -3.51
N ALA A 133 4.30 22.83 -3.15
CA ALA A 133 3.38 22.07 -3.99
C ALA A 133 2.04 22.80 -4.18
N LEU A 134 1.53 23.46 -3.14
CA LEU A 134 0.30 24.24 -3.22
C LEU A 134 0.48 25.48 -4.11
N GLU A 135 1.58 26.22 -3.93
CA GLU A 135 1.90 27.40 -4.74
C GLU A 135 2.04 27.06 -6.22
N VAL A 136 2.83 26.03 -6.55
CA VAL A 136 3.04 25.59 -7.94
C VAL A 136 1.74 25.08 -8.57
N GLU A 137 0.88 24.39 -7.81
CA GLU A 137 -0.39 23.91 -8.33
C GLU A 137 -1.40 25.05 -8.54
N GLN A 138 -1.42 26.06 -7.68
CA GLN A 138 -2.27 27.23 -7.84
C GLN A 138 -1.85 28.08 -9.04
N ASP A 139 -0.55 28.21 -9.29
CA ASP A 139 0.03 29.00 -10.39
C ASP A 139 0.51 28.15 -11.56
N TYR A 140 -0.03 26.94 -11.72
CA TYR A 140 0.49 25.97 -12.71
C TYR A 140 0.47 26.53 -14.14
N ARG A 141 -0.47 27.42 -14.48
CA ARG A 141 -0.59 28.01 -15.81
C ARG A 141 0.58 28.93 -16.14
N THR A 142 1.12 29.64 -15.15
CA THR A 142 2.30 30.50 -15.35
C THR A 142 3.54 29.66 -15.57
N HIS A 143 3.63 28.50 -14.90
CA HIS A 143 4.78 27.60 -15.02
C HIS A 143 4.73 26.68 -16.25
N PHE A 144 3.54 26.22 -16.65
CA PHE A 144 3.37 25.13 -17.61
C PHE A 144 2.40 25.44 -18.76
N GLY A 145 1.71 26.58 -18.74
CA GLY A 145 0.62 26.88 -19.66
C GLY A 145 -0.64 26.04 -19.39
N GLU A 146 -1.51 25.92 -20.39
CA GLU A 146 -2.68 25.04 -20.30
C GLU A 146 -2.27 23.57 -20.38
N LEU A 147 -2.74 22.79 -19.40
CA LEU A 147 -2.49 21.35 -19.32
C LEU A 147 -3.74 20.57 -19.76
N PRO A 148 -3.58 19.43 -20.46
CA PRO A 148 -4.69 18.53 -20.71
C PRO A 148 -5.15 17.92 -19.38
N MET A 149 -6.37 18.26 -18.97
CA MET A 149 -6.97 17.76 -17.72
C MET A 149 -7.82 16.53 -18.00
N ASP A 150 -7.57 15.45 -17.26
CA ASP A 150 -8.40 14.26 -17.30
C ASP A 150 -9.80 14.54 -16.73
N ALA A 151 -10.82 13.87 -17.29
CA ALA A 151 -12.16 13.93 -16.74
C ALA A 151 -12.21 13.29 -15.33
N PRO A 152 -13.00 13.83 -14.40
CA PRO A 152 -13.18 13.22 -13.09
C PRO A 152 -13.63 11.76 -13.20
N LEU A 153 -13.00 10.88 -12.43
CA LEU A 153 -13.39 9.47 -12.38
C LEU A 153 -14.81 9.33 -11.80
N ARG A 154 -15.70 8.70 -12.56
CA ARG A 154 -17.08 8.41 -12.17
C ARG A 154 -17.29 6.92 -11.96
N PHE A 155 -17.92 6.57 -10.86
CA PHE A 155 -18.25 5.20 -10.49
C PHE A 155 -19.37 5.19 -9.45
N HIS A 156 -20.02 4.04 -9.31
CA HIS A 156 -20.91 3.74 -8.19
C HIS A 156 -20.23 2.80 -7.22
N GLU A 157 -20.44 3.03 -5.93
CA GLU A 157 -19.94 2.16 -4.88
C GLU A 157 -21.04 1.17 -4.46
N HIS A 158 -20.75 -0.12 -4.49
CA HIS A 158 -21.67 -1.16 -4.04
C HIS A 158 -21.01 -2.06 -3.00
N ARG A 159 -21.58 -2.14 -1.80
CA ARG A 159 -21.09 -3.03 -0.74
C ARG A 159 -21.56 -4.47 -1.01
N LEU A 160 -20.62 -5.40 -1.10
CA LEU A 160 -20.93 -6.81 -1.30
C LEU A 160 -21.34 -7.47 0.02
N ASP A 161 -22.50 -8.11 0.08
CA ASP A 161 -22.95 -8.81 1.30
C ASP A 161 -22.40 -10.23 1.43
N ARG A 162 -21.81 -10.75 0.35
CA ARG A 162 -21.24 -12.09 0.26
C ARG A 162 -19.99 -12.11 -0.61
N PRO A 163 -19.17 -13.17 -0.55
CA PRO A 163 -18.08 -13.34 -1.49
C PRO A 163 -18.57 -13.52 -2.93
N VAL A 164 -17.93 -12.82 -3.88
CA VAL A 164 -18.28 -12.84 -5.31
C VAL A 164 -17.00 -12.91 -6.14
N SER A 165 -16.94 -13.76 -7.17
CA SER A 165 -15.80 -13.73 -8.10
C SER A 165 -15.78 -12.46 -8.92
N ILE A 166 -14.58 -11.97 -9.26
CA ILE A 166 -14.46 -10.78 -10.11
C ILE A 166 -15.12 -10.99 -11.48
N GLN A 167 -15.15 -12.23 -11.98
CA GLN A 167 -15.86 -12.60 -13.21
C GLN A 167 -17.37 -12.45 -13.08
N ALA A 168 -17.96 -12.93 -11.99
CA ALA A 168 -19.38 -12.74 -11.75
C ALA A 168 -19.73 -11.26 -11.55
N ALA A 169 -18.90 -10.52 -10.82
CA ALA A 169 -19.07 -9.08 -10.64
C ALA A 169 -19.01 -8.33 -11.98
N ALA A 170 -18.00 -8.59 -12.81
CA ALA A 170 -17.86 -7.97 -14.12
C ALA A 170 -19.05 -8.28 -15.05
N ARG A 171 -19.51 -9.54 -15.10
CA ARG A 171 -20.70 -9.91 -15.88
C ARG A 171 -21.96 -9.20 -15.37
N SER A 172 -22.16 -9.17 -14.05
CA SER A 172 -23.33 -8.52 -13.44
C SER A 172 -23.31 -7.00 -13.63
N ALA A 173 -22.13 -6.41 -13.75
CA ALA A 173 -21.92 -5.00 -14.04
C ALA A 173 -21.99 -4.66 -15.54
N GLY A 174 -22.07 -5.66 -16.42
CA GLY A 174 -21.92 -5.45 -17.87
C GLY A 174 -20.58 -4.83 -18.25
N SER A 175 -19.53 -5.04 -17.46
CA SER A 175 -18.21 -4.41 -17.63
C SER A 175 -17.14 -5.43 -18.00
N GLY A 176 -16.09 -4.97 -18.70
CA GLY A 176 -14.87 -5.76 -18.85
C GLY A 176 -14.18 -6.01 -17.51
N LEU A 177 -13.49 -7.15 -17.37
CA LEU A 177 -12.70 -7.49 -16.20
C LEU A 177 -11.63 -6.43 -15.91
N ASP A 178 -10.93 -5.96 -16.95
CA ASP A 178 -9.86 -4.97 -16.82
C ASP A 178 -10.39 -3.60 -16.36
N ALA A 179 -11.55 -3.19 -16.89
CA ALA A 179 -12.22 -1.96 -16.46
C ALA A 179 -12.63 -2.04 -14.99
N LEU A 180 -13.21 -3.16 -14.56
CA LEU A 180 -13.57 -3.37 -13.16
C LEU A 180 -12.32 -3.42 -12.26
N ALA A 181 -11.25 -4.09 -12.69
CA ALA A 181 -10.00 -4.17 -11.95
C ALA A 181 -9.33 -2.78 -11.80
N ALA A 182 -9.36 -1.96 -12.85
CA ALA A 182 -8.81 -0.61 -12.84
C ALA A 182 -9.52 0.31 -11.83
N LEU A 183 -10.84 0.16 -11.68
CA LEU A 183 -11.63 0.88 -10.66
C LEU A 183 -11.39 0.39 -9.23
N ASN A 184 -10.83 -0.81 -9.06
CA ASN A 184 -10.66 -1.48 -7.77
C ASN A 184 -9.18 -1.85 -7.49
N PRO A 185 -8.25 -0.88 -7.46
CA PRO A 185 -6.81 -1.12 -7.33
C PRO A 185 -6.39 -1.74 -5.98
N ALA A 186 -7.27 -1.74 -4.98
CA ALA A 186 -7.05 -2.41 -3.69
C ALA A 186 -7.12 -3.95 -3.79
N LEU A 187 -7.73 -4.50 -4.84
CA LEU A 187 -7.86 -5.94 -4.98
C LEU A 187 -6.53 -6.58 -5.35
N SER A 188 -6.16 -7.65 -4.63
CA SER A 188 -4.95 -8.40 -4.90
C SER A 188 -4.99 -9.11 -6.25
N ALA A 189 -3.82 -9.42 -6.81
CA ALA A 189 -3.71 -10.25 -8.02
C ALA A 189 -4.41 -11.61 -7.88
N ALA A 190 -4.52 -12.16 -6.67
CA ALA A 190 -5.25 -13.42 -6.44
C ALA A 190 -6.76 -13.27 -6.71
N ILE A 191 -7.33 -12.09 -6.45
CA ILE A 191 -8.73 -11.79 -6.78
C ILE A 191 -8.87 -11.46 -8.26
N ILE A 192 -8.02 -10.57 -8.79
CA ILE A 192 -8.07 -10.16 -10.21
C ILE A 192 -7.94 -11.37 -11.15
N THR A 193 -7.10 -12.37 -10.78
CA THR A 193 -6.93 -13.61 -11.56
C THR A 193 -7.97 -14.69 -11.26
N GLY A 194 -9.01 -14.41 -10.46
CA GLY A 194 -10.08 -15.35 -10.11
C GLY A 194 -9.67 -16.49 -9.18
N ARG A 195 -8.47 -16.47 -8.59
CA ARG A 195 -8.00 -17.52 -7.67
C ARG A 195 -8.65 -17.42 -6.29
N ARG A 196 -9.19 -16.25 -5.95
CA ARG A 196 -9.88 -15.95 -4.69
C ARG A 196 -11.08 -15.05 -5.01
N PRO A 197 -12.22 -15.21 -4.31
CA PRO A 197 -13.34 -14.30 -4.50
C PRO A 197 -13.04 -12.93 -3.85
N ILE A 198 -13.71 -11.90 -4.35
CA ILE A 198 -13.84 -10.62 -3.65
C ILE A 198 -14.56 -10.91 -2.33
N PRO A 199 -14.00 -10.52 -1.17
CA PRO A 199 -14.60 -10.82 0.12
C PRO A 199 -15.88 -10.01 0.37
N ALA A 200 -16.79 -10.58 1.17
CA ALA A 200 -17.92 -9.84 1.72
C ALA A 200 -17.46 -8.58 2.49
N GLY A 201 -18.32 -7.58 2.52
CA GLY A 201 -18.10 -6.26 3.09
C GLY A 201 -17.23 -5.33 2.24
N TYR A 202 -16.63 -5.81 1.14
CA TYR A 202 -15.86 -4.95 0.24
C TYR A 202 -16.81 -4.01 -0.50
N ARG A 203 -16.41 -2.74 -0.60
CA ARG A 203 -17.09 -1.70 -1.38
C ARG A 203 -16.50 -1.71 -2.78
N LEU A 204 -17.22 -2.33 -3.70
CA LEU A 204 -16.83 -2.48 -5.09
C LEU A 204 -17.16 -1.21 -5.86
N HIS A 205 -16.17 -0.63 -6.54
CA HIS A 205 -16.38 0.45 -7.48
C HIS A 205 -16.81 -0.11 -8.84
N LEU A 206 -17.99 0.29 -9.29
CA LEU A 206 -18.61 -0.14 -10.53
C LEU A 206 -18.62 1.02 -11.53
N PRO A 207 -18.45 0.76 -12.84
CA PRO A 207 -18.66 1.79 -13.85
C PRO A 207 -20.04 2.45 -13.71
N GLU A 208 -20.15 3.73 -14.09
CA GLU A 208 -21.39 4.50 -13.95
C GLU A 208 -22.59 3.80 -14.63
N SER A 209 -22.36 3.18 -15.78
CA SER A 209 -23.36 2.42 -16.54
C SER A 209 -23.89 1.15 -15.84
N ALA A 210 -23.19 0.64 -14.82
CA ALA A 210 -23.49 -0.66 -14.22
C ALA A 210 -24.51 -0.61 -13.06
N ALA A 211 -24.80 0.57 -12.51
CA ALA A 211 -25.47 0.69 -11.21
C ALA A 211 -26.90 0.13 -11.16
N ALA A 212 -27.69 0.33 -12.22
CA ALA A 212 -29.11 -0.02 -12.22
C ALA A 212 -29.36 -1.54 -12.30
N GLY A 213 -28.42 -2.31 -12.85
CA GLY A 213 -28.58 -3.75 -13.10
C GLY A 213 -27.76 -4.67 -12.18
N PHE A 214 -26.79 -4.11 -11.46
CA PHE A 214 -25.79 -4.92 -10.75
C PHE A 214 -26.39 -5.86 -9.70
N SER A 215 -27.27 -5.34 -8.82
CA SER A 215 -27.87 -6.15 -7.76
C SER A 215 -28.77 -7.26 -8.30
N GLY A 216 -29.54 -6.98 -9.35
CA GLY A 216 -30.37 -7.98 -10.03
C GLY A 216 -29.53 -9.05 -10.72
N GLY A 217 -28.46 -8.65 -11.42
CA GLY A 217 -27.50 -9.57 -12.03
C GLY A 217 -26.79 -10.46 -11.01
N LEU A 218 -26.45 -9.90 -9.84
CA LEU A 218 -25.85 -10.66 -8.75
C LEU A 218 -26.82 -11.66 -8.12
N ALA A 219 -28.11 -11.36 -8.02
CA ALA A 219 -29.08 -12.25 -7.36
C ALA A 219 -29.12 -13.65 -7.99
N GLY A 220 -28.87 -13.76 -9.30
CA GLY A 220 -28.78 -15.05 -10.02
C GLY A 220 -27.42 -15.75 -9.93
N VAL A 221 -26.43 -15.16 -9.26
CA VAL A 221 -25.09 -15.75 -9.09
C VAL A 221 -25.01 -16.45 -7.75
N GLU A 222 -24.86 -17.77 -7.74
CA GLU A 222 -24.62 -18.54 -6.51
C GLU A 222 -23.38 -18.01 -5.75
N PRO A 223 -23.41 -17.92 -4.40
CA PRO A 223 -22.25 -17.56 -3.61
C PRO A 223 -21.11 -18.55 -3.89
N GLU A 224 -19.97 -18.06 -4.37
CA GLU A 224 -18.81 -18.92 -4.52
C GLU A 224 -18.27 -19.30 -3.13
N ALA A 225 -18.55 -20.53 -2.71
CA ALA A 225 -17.81 -21.19 -1.64
C ALA A 225 -16.32 -21.19 -2.02
N ARG A 226 -15.43 -21.04 -1.02
CA ARG A 226 -13.96 -21.09 -1.18
C ARG A 226 -13.59 -22.03 -2.34
N VAL A 227 -13.10 -21.48 -3.45
CA VAL A 227 -12.59 -22.31 -4.56
C VAL A 227 -11.35 -23.05 -4.07
N VAL A 228 -11.57 -24.22 -3.46
CA VAL A 228 -10.61 -25.31 -3.41
C VAL A 228 -11.04 -26.22 -4.55
N ARG A 229 -10.23 -26.17 -5.63
CA ARG A 229 -10.28 -26.97 -6.87
C ARG A 229 -11.27 -26.47 -7.93
N VAL A 230 -10.70 -26.06 -9.06
CA VAL A 230 -11.27 -26.43 -10.36
C VAL A 230 -10.51 -27.67 -10.82
N ALA A 231 -11.27 -28.72 -11.09
CA ALA A 231 -10.80 -29.99 -11.63
C ALA A 231 -10.20 -29.81 -13.04
N ALA A 232 -9.36 -30.77 -13.39
CA ALA A 232 -8.59 -30.92 -14.61
C ALA A 232 -9.37 -30.56 -15.90
N ALA A 233 -8.85 -29.57 -16.63
CA ALA A 233 -8.81 -29.67 -18.08
C ALA A 233 -7.53 -30.43 -18.43
N THR A 234 -7.68 -31.57 -19.11
CA THR A 234 -6.59 -32.43 -19.58
C THR A 234 -5.60 -31.60 -20.42
N PRO A 235 -4.35 -31.38 -19.99
CA PRO A 235 -3.38 -30.71 -20.83
C PRO A 235 -2.73 -31.74 -21.75
N VAL A 236 -2.90 -31.54 -23.05
CA VAL A 236 -2.01 -32.08 -24.09
C VAL A 236 -0.56 -31.78 -23.69
N PRO A 237 0.39 -32.75 -23.77
CA PRO A 237 1.69 -32.60 -23.13
C PRO A 237 2.54 -31.57 -23.90
N LYS A 238 2.82 -30.43 -23.27
CA LYS A 238 3.93 -29.56 -23.67
C LYS A 238 4.89 -29.34 -22.50
N ALA A 239 6.06 -29.95 -22.68
CA ALA A 239 7.37 -29.66 -22.09
C ALA A 239 7.43 -29.17 -20.64
N ARG A 240 7.86 -30.10 -19.77
CA ARG A 240 8.46 -29.94 -18.44
C ARG A 240 8.90 -28.51 -18.07
N SER A 241 8.20 -27.90 -17.11
CA SER A 241 8.78 -26.89 -16.22
C SER A 241 8.72 -27.39 -14.77
N ARG A 242 9.84 -27.21 -14.08
CA ARG A 242 10.23 -27.90 -12.84
C ARG A 242 9.26 -27.69 -11.67
N ALA A 243 8.99 -28.77 -10.94
CA ALA A 243 8.23 -28.79 -9.69
C ALA A 243 8.77 -27.77 -8.66
N ARG A 244 7.87 -27.01 -8.03
CA ARG A 244 8.18 -26.18 -6.85
C ARG A 244 8.41 -27.10 -5.65
N VAL A 245 9.68 -27.30 -5.30
CA VAL A 245 10.10 -27.95 -4.06
C VAL A 245 9.70 -27.08 -2.87
N ARG A 246 9.01 -27.65 -1.88
CA ARG A 246 8.78 -27.00 -0.59
C ARG A 246 10.12 -27.00 0.16
N HIS A 247 10.59 -25.84 0.58
CA HIS A 247 11.85 -25.72 1.31
C HIS A 247 11.59 -25.71 2.82
N ALA A 248 12.13 -26.68 3.55
CA ALA A 248 12.25 -26.62 4.99
C ALA A 248 13.31 -25.57 5.37
N VAL A 249 13.09 -24.85 6.48
CA VAL A 249 14.01 -23.78 6.91
C VAL A 249 14.86 -24.25 8.08
N VAL A 250 16.13 -24.52 7.83
CA VAL A 250 17.12 -24.87 8.86
C VAL A 250 17.87 -23.62 9.30
N THR A 251 18.26 -23.50 10.57
CA THR A 251 19.06 -22.36 11.05
C THR A 251 20.54 -22.71 11.12
N HIS A 252 21.41 -21.90 10.50
CA HIS A 252 22.86 -22.04 10.52
C HIS A 252 23.52 -20.88 11.28
N ARG A 253 24.44 -21.17 12.20
CA ARG A 253 25.26 -20.14 12.89
C ARG A 253 26.57 -19.95 12.14
N VAL A 254 26.83 -18.72 11.67
CA VAL A 254 28.03 -18.34 10.91
C VAL A 254 29.27 -18.54 11.79
N LYS A 255 30.24 -19.35 11.32
CA LYS A 255 31.56 -19.52 11.95
C LYS A 255 32.56 -18.50 11.41
N HIS A 256 33.67 -18.31 12.12
CA HIS A 256 34.75 -17.42 11.67
C HIS A 256 35.24 -17.83 10.27
N GLY A 257 35.41 -16.86 9.36
CA GLY A 257 35.84 -17.08 7.97
C GLY A 257 34.76 -17.59 7.00
N GLN A 258 33.52 -17.87 7.44
CA GLN A 258 32.47 -18.35 6.52
C GLN A 258 31.88 -17.22 5.68
N THR A 259 31.79 -17.46 4.36
CA THR A 259 31.11 -16.57 3.41
C THR A 259 29.75 -17.15 3.00
N LEU A 260 28.89 -16.32 2.39
CA LEU A 260 27.59 -16.77 1.87
C LEU A 260 27.73 -17.92 0.86
N THR A 261 28.77 -17.89 0.02
CA THR A 261 29.07 -18.94 -0.94
C THR A 261 29.38 -20.27 -0.25
N HIS A 262 30.24 -20.25 0.78
CA HIS A 262 30.56 -21.44 1.56
C HIS A 262 29.33 -22.06 2.22
N ILE A 263 28.48 -21.23 2.85
CA ILE A 263 27.27 -21.68 3.54
C ILE A 263 26.23 -22.21 2.53
N ALA A 264 26.05 -21.52 1.40
CA ALA A 264 25.13 -21.96 0.35
C ALA A 264 25.53 -23.32 -0.23
N HIS A 265 26.83 -23.54 -0.49
CA HIS A 265 27.35 -24.81 -0.99
C HIS A 265 27.17 -25.95 0.03
N ALA A 266 27.51 -25.70 1.31
CA ALA A 266 27.37 -26.70 2.38
C ALA A 266 25.93 -27.21 2.54
N HIS A 267 24.94 -26.33 2.33
CA HIS A 267 23.52 -26.66 2.47
C HIS A 267 22.83 -26.94 1.12
N ARG A 268 23.58 -27.00 0.02
CA ARG A 268 23.06 -27.24 -1.35
C ARG A 268 21.93 -26.28 -1.77
N VAL A 269 22.04 -25.01 -1.38
CA VAL A 269 21.12 -23.94 -1.77
C VAL A 269 21.83 -22.89 -2.63
N SER A 270 21.10 -22.08 -3.38
CA SER A 270 21.71 -20.97 -4.10
C SER A 270 21.99 -19.78 -3.17
N VAL A 271 23.07 -19.05 -3.44
CA VAL A 271 23.41 -17.80 -2.71
C VAL A 271 22.27 -16.78 -2.83
N ALA A 272 21.60 -16.71 -3.98
CA ALA A 272 20.44 -15.84 -4.18
C ALA A 272 19.27 -16.21 -3.26
N SER A 273 18.95 -17.51 -3.13
CA SER A 273 17.90 -17.98 -2.23
C SER A 273 18.26 -17.70 -0.76
N LEU A 274 19.50 -18.01 -0.37
CA LEU A 274 20.00 -17.74 0.97
C LEU A 274 19.92 -16.25 1.36
N ARG A 275 20.23 -15.36 0.41
CA ARG A 275 20.14 -13.90 0.62
C ARG A 275 18.72 -13.41 0.73
N ASN A 276 17.81 -13.90 -0.13
CA ASN A 276 16.41 -13.51 -0.10
C ASN A 276 15.74 -13.89 1.23
N VAL A 277 15.97 -15.12 1.71
CA VAL A 277 15.38 -15.61 2.97
C VAL A 277 15.89 -14.84 4.19
N ASN A 278 17.14 -14.35 4.14
CA ASN A 278 17.77 -13.61 5.25
C ASN A 278 17.76 -12.08 5.05
N ARG A 279 17.08 -11.57 4.01
CA ARG A 279 17.04 -10.14 3.64
C ARG A 279 18.44 -9.50 3.52
N LEU A 280 19.39 -10.23 2.94
CA LEU A 280 20.78 -9.80 2.78
C LEU A 280 21.02 -9.12 1.41
N GLY A 281 21.51 -7.88 1.44
CA GLY A 281 21.86 -7.09 0.27
C GLY A 281 23.18 -7.52 -0.39
N LYS A 282 23.53 -6.91 -1.54
CA LYS A 282 24.74 -7.27 -2.32
C LYS A 282 26.05 -6.98 -1.59
N ARG A 283 26.01 -6.05 -0.63
CA ARG A 283 27.15 -5.61 0.18
C ARG A 283 27.07 -6.09 1.64
N SER A 284 26.16 -7.01 1.96
CA SER A 284 26.02 -7.50 3.33
C SER A 284 27.21 -8.38 3.72
N VAL A 285 27.93 -7.99 4.77
CA VAL A 285 29.03 -8.76 5.36
C VAL A 285 28.49 -9.67 6.45
N LEU A 286 28.87 -10.95 6.43
CA LEU A 286 28.50 -11.91 7.47
C LEU A 286 29.39 -11.73 8.71
N ARG A 287 28.78 -11.73 9.90
CA ARG A 287 29.52 -11.66 11.17
C ARG A 287 29.56 -13.04 11.84
N PRO A 288 30.70 -13.47 12.41
CA PRO A 288 30.76 -14.68 13.22
C PRO A 288 29.69 -14.65 14.34
N GLY A 289 28.95 -15.74 14.50
CA GLY A 289 27.83 -15.85 15.44
C GLY A 289 26.46 -15.46 14.89
N GLN A 290 26.39 -14.82 13.71
CA GLN A 290 25.11 -14.50 13.05
C GLN A 290 24.32 -15.77 12.72
N ARG A 291 23.00 -15.74 12.94
CA ARG A 291 22.09 -16.84 12.58
C ARG A 291 21.47 -16.58 11.20
N LEU A 292 21.61 -17.54 10.28
CA LEU A 292 21.01 -17.52 8.95
C LEU A 292 19.95 -18.61 8.82
N ARG A 293 18.83 -18.28 8.19
CA ARG A 293 17.75 -19.17 7.79
C ARG A 293 18.06 -19.75 6.41
N ILE A 294 18.25 -21.06 6.33
CA ILE A 294 18.65 -21.79 5.13
C ILE A 294 17.43 -22.53 4.55
N PRO A 295 17.00 -22.23 3.31
CA PRO A 295 15.88 -22.92 2.67
C PRO A 295 16.34 -24.24 2.01
N VAL A 296 16.50 -25.29 2.80
CA VAL A 296 16.89 -26.62 2.29
C VAL A 296 15.70 -27.29 1.60
N ALA A 297 15.95 -27.98 0.48
CA ALA A 297 14.92 -28.83 -0.15
C ALA A 297 14.58 -30.00 0.79
N GLU A 298 13.29 -30.25 1.04
CA GLU A 298 12.87 -31.52 1.64
C GLU A 298 13.18 -32.65 0.66
N ASN A 299 14.21 -33.46 0.95
CA ASN A 299 14.35 -34.75 0.29
C ASN A 299 13.33 -35.69 0.95
N ALA A 300 12.27 -36.03 0.22
CA ALA A 300 11.49 -37.22 0.52
C ALA A 300 12.44 -38.43 0.51
N THR A 301 12.35 -39.24 1.56
CA THR A 301 13.02 -40.54 1.66
C THR A 301 12.51 -41.48 0.58
#